data_AF-A0A372IPS1-F1
#
_entry.id   AF-A0A372IPS1-F1
#
_cell.length_a   1.000
_cell.length_b   1.000
_cell.length_c   1.000
_cell.angle_alpha   90.00
_cell.angle_beta   90.00
_cell.angle_gamma   90.00
#
_symmetry.space_group_name_H-M   'P 1'
#
loop_
_entity.id
_entity.type
_entity.pdbx_description
1 polymer ?
#
loop_
_entity_poly.entity_id
_entity_poly.type
_entity_poly.pdbx_seq_one_letter_code
_entity_poly.pdbx_strand_id
1 'polypeptide(L)'
;MSLSRRFLFRTPVIAAFIFLLATAQVWAQDVAKVDSAGLPDAPDAVLAQQQNQHQNSTNASATSDTDGKQTKRILGIVPNFRSVSANVKLPPQTVKEKFIGATEDSFDYSSFIFAGLLAGVAQAEGSYPEFHQGAAGYARYYWHTFADQADENYQVEFFWPVATHEDPRYYTLGHGGFFKRTAYSFSRILITRTDSGRETVNISEIAGAGSAAGISDLYYPSGERSWTKTGQRWVTSVSLDGATFIFKEFWPDINGAIFHQKN
;
A
#
# COMPACT_ATOMS: atom_id res chain seq x y z
N MET A 1 -21.30 -13.57 32.20
CA MET A 1 -20.48 -13.50 30.97
C MET A 1 -19.72 -12.19 30.95
N SER A 2 -18.45 -12.21 31.35
CA SER A 2 -17.56 -11.05 31.31
C SER A 2 -17.00 -10.92 29.89
N LEU A 3 -17.61 -10.08 29.03
CA LEU A 3 -16.91 -9.59 27.84
C LEU A 3 -15.67 -8.86 28.32
N SER A 4 -14.51 -9.48 28.10
CA SER A 4 -13.24 -8.92 28.54
C SER A 4 -13.04 -7.51 27.96
N ARG A 5 -12.64 -6.55 28.80
CA ARG A 5 -12.29 -5.17 28.41
C ARG A 5 -11.26 -5.08 27.26
N ARG A 6 -10.60 -6.19 26.92
CA ARG A 6 -9.70 -6.34 25.76
C ARG A 6 -10.42 -6.28 24.41
N PHE A 7 -11.72 -6.58 24.34
CA PHE A 7 -12.50 -6.50 23.10
C PHE A 7 -12.91 -5.06 22.77
N LEU A 8 -13.23 -4.24 23.79
CA LEU A 8 -13.74 -2.88 23.62
C LEU A 8 -12.74 -1.88 23.00
N PHE A 9 -11.42 -2.10 23.17
CA PHE A 9 -10.39 -1.21 22.63
C PHE A 9 -9.88 -1.61 21.24
N ARG A 10 -10.23 -2.81 20.74
CA ARG A 10 -9.75 -3.32 19.43
C ARG A 10 -10.65 -2.88 18.27
N THR A 11 -11.96 -2.82 18.53
CA THR A 11 -12.97 -2.41 17.55
C THR A 11 -12.79 -0.99 16.96
N PRO A 12 -12.48 0.06 17.75
CA PRO A 12 -12.36 1.42 17.19
C PRO A 12 -11.14 1.60 16.28
N VAL A 13 -10.05 0.85 16.49
CA VAL A 13 -8.82 0.98 15.70
C VAL A 13 -8.90 0.20 14.39
N ILE A 14 -9.53 -0.98 14.41
CA ILE A 14 -9.90 -1.72 13.20
C ILE A 14 -10.88 -0.87 12.37
N ALA A 15 -11.90 -0.28 13.00
CA ALA A 15 -12.83 0.62 12.34
C ALA A 15 -12.13 1.87 11.78
N ALA A 16 -11.15 2.45 12.49
CA ALA A 16 -10.37 3.58 12.00
C ALA A 16 -9.46 3.22 10.82
N PHE A 17 -8.88 2.02 10.79
CA PHE A 17 -8.10 1.55 9.64
C PHE A 17 -8.98 1.28 8.42
N ILE A 18 -10.13 0.62 8.62
CA ILE A 18 -11.12 0.41 7.57
C ILE A 18 -11.67 1.76 7.08
N PHE A 19 -11.91 2.71 7.99
CA PHE A 19 -12.33 4.06 7.64
C PHE A 19 -11.23 4.83 6.90
N LEU A 20 -9.97 4.70 7.27
CA LEU A 20 -8.85 5.29 6.54
C LEU A 20 -8.75 4.74 5.11
N LEU A 21 -8.90 3.43 4.94
CA LEU A 21 -8.90 2.80 3.63
C LEU A 21 -10.13 3.17 2.80
N ALA A 22 -11.32 3.19 3.41
CA ALA A 22 -12.54 3.62 2.74
C ALA A 22 -12.49 5.11 2.36
N THR A 23 -11.95 5.97 3.23
CA THR A 23 -11.76 7.39 2.91
C THR A 23 -10.66 7.62 1.90
N ALA A 24 -9.58 6.82 1.88
CA ALA A 24 -8.58 6.83 0.83
C ALA A 24 -9.18 6.41 -0.51
N GLN A 25 -10.05 5.40 -0.53
CA GLN A 25 -10.78 4.99 -1.73
C GLN A 25 -11.71 6.11 -2.24
N VAL A 26 -12.45 6.78 -1.34
CA VAL A 26 -13.30 7.93 -1.68
C VAL A 26 -12.47 9.11 -2.21
N TRP A 27 -11.37 9.45 -1.54
CA TRP A 27 -10.46 10.51 -1.99
C TRP A 27 -9.85 10.19 -3.34
N ALA A 28 -9.41 8.95 -3.55
CA ALA A 28 -8.83 8.53 -4.82
C ALA A 28 -9.85 8.60 -5.95
N GLN A 29 -11.11 8.25 -5.69
CA GLN A 29 -12.20 8.44 -6.63
C GLN A 29 -12.49 9.92 -6.92
N ASP A 30 -12.40 10.81 -5.93
CA ASP A 30 -12.57 12.26 -6.14
C ASP A 30 -11.43 12.85 -6.97
N VAL A 31 -10.19 12.40 -6.76
CA VAL A 31 -9.04 12.74 -7.62
C VAL A 31 -9.23 12.18 -9.03
N ALA A 32 -9.77 10.96 -9.15
CA ALA A 32 -10.13 10.32 -10.41
C ALA A 32 -11.34 10.95 -11.14
N LYS A 33 -12.17 11.72 -10.43
CA LYS A 33 -13.33 12.45 -10.97
C LYS A 33 -12.98 13.87 -11.45
N VAL A 34 -11.73 14.32 -11.32
CA VAL A 34 -11.32 15.63 -11.85
C VAL A 34 -11.53 15.63 -13.37
N ASP A 35 -12.52 16.40 -13.82
CA ASP A 35 -12.86 16.61 -15.23
C ASP A 35 -11.62 16.98 -16.04
N SER A 36 -11.44 16.34 -17.20
CA SER A 36 -10.31 16.55 -18.12
C SER A 36 -10.31 17.93 -18.82
N ALA A 37 -10.99 18.93 -18.26
CA ALA A 37 -10.99 20.29 -18.76
C ALA A 37 -9.76 21.05 -18.25
N GLY A 38 -8.65 20.90 -18.96
CA GLY A 38 -7.47 21.75 -18.83
C GLY A 38 -6.41 21.21 -17.88
N LEU A 39 -5.66 20.21 -18.32
CA LEU A 39 -4.34 19.94 -17.74
C LEU A 39 -3.42 21.14 -18.04
N PRO A 40 -2.83 21.81 -17.05
CA PRO A 40 -1.80 22.81 -17.28
C PRO A 40 -0.54 22.15 -17.88
N ASP A 41 0.13 22.84 -18.81
CA ASP A 41 1.42 22.41 -19.34
C ASP A 41 2.40 22.14 -18.19
N ALA A 42 3.08 20.99 -18.25
CA ALA A 42 4.02 20.54 -17.23
C ALA A 42 5.13 21.58 -17.03
N PRO A 43 5.52 21.91 -15.78
CA PRO A 43 6.69 22.74 -15.55
C PRO A 43 7.96 21.99 -15.97
N ASP A 44 8.84 22.68 -16.69
CA ASP A 44 10.17 22.20 -17.07
C ASP A 44 10.93 21.69 -15.84
N ALA A 45 11.36 20.43 -15.89
CA ALA A 45 12.20 19.83 -14.87
C ALA A 45 13.60 20.45 -14.91
N VAL A 46 13.87 21.37 -13.99
CA VAL A 46 15.21 21.91 -13.74
C VAL A 46 16.01 20.84 -12.99
N LEU A 47 16.86 20.09 -13.71
CA LEU A 47 17.87 19.23 -13.12
C LEU A 47 18.99 20.10 -12.52
N ALA A 48 18.92 20.39 -11.22
CA ALA A 48 20.03 20.95 -10.48
C ALA A 48 20.93 19.83 -9.95
N GLN A 49 22.17 19.80 -10.44
CA GLN A 49 23.28 19.02 -9.91
C GLN A 49 23.60 19.44 -8.46
N GLN A 50 23.88 18.48 -7.58
CA GLN A 50 24.76 18.72 -6.43
C GLN A 50 25.71 17.55 -6.20
N GLN A 51 27.00 17.91 -6.16
CA GLN A 51 28.19 17.08 -6.02
C GLN A 51 28.42 16.62 -4.57
N ASN A 52 29.04 15.43 -4.47
CA ASN A 52 30.00 14.97 -3.47
C ASN A 52 30.13 15.76 -2.14
N GLN A 53 29.88 15.07 -1.02
CA GLN A 53 30.81 15.05 0.12
C GLN A 53 30.86 13.66 0.77
N HIS A 54 32.03 13.03 0.65
CA HIS A 54 32.51 12.01 1.60
C HIS A 54 33.00 12.74 2.85
N GLN A 55 32.48 12.41 4.03
CA GLN A 55 33.26 12.57 5.25
C GLN A 55 32.94 11.49 6.28
N ASN A 56 34.02 10.80 6.63
CA ASN A 56 34.16 9.74 7.62
C ASN A 56 33.91 10.32 9.02
N SER A 57 33.09 9.66 9.85
CA SER A 57 33.14 9.79 11.32
C SER A 57 32.44 8.62 12.00
N THR A 58 33.26 7.70 12.48
CA THR A 58 33.02 6.84 13.64
C THR A 58 32.54 7.67 14.83
N ASN A 59 31.40 7.30 15.41
CA ASN A 59 31.23 7.13 16.86
C ASN A 59 29.81 6.65 17.16
N ALA A 60 29.72 5.44 17.69
CA ALA A 60 28.55 4.95 18.39
C ALA A 60 28.30 5.82 19.63
N SER A 61 27.09 6.35 19.75
CA SER A 61 26.53 6.78 21.03
C SER A 61 25.02 6.69 20.94
N ALA A 62 24.47 5.95 21.89
CA ALA A 62 23.08 5.56 22.02
C ALA A 62 22.12 6.75 21.99
N THR A 63 21.19 6.72 21.05
CA THR A 63 19.94 7.47 21.13
C THR A 63 18.80 6.46 21.28
N SER A 64 18.39 6.28 22.54
CA SER A 64 17.06 5.85 22.99
C SER A 64 16.32 4.82 22.13
N ASP A 65 16.43 3.55 22.52
CA ASP A 65 15.53 2.44 22.15
C ASP A 65 14.06 2.86 22.31
N THR A 66 13.47 3.30 21.20
CA THR A 66 12.03 3.37 20.99
C THR A 66 11.65 2.55 19.75
N ASP A 67 12.52 1.62 19.33
CA ASP A 67 12.38 0.86 18.09
C ASP A 67 11.25 -0.17 18.21
N GLY A 68 10.03 0.31 18.00
CA GLY A 68 8.86 -0.53 17.78
C GLY A 68 9.12 -1.41 16.56
N LYS A 69 9.37 -2.70 16.79
CA LYS A 69 9.61 -3.67 15.72
C LYS A 69 8.31 -3.90 14.95
N GLN A 70 8.41 -3.94 13.62
CA GLN A 70 7.32 -4.38 12.76
C GLN A 70 6.91 -5.81 13.14
N THR A 71 5.62 -6.02 13.40
CA THR A 71 5.07 -7.37 13.59
C THR A 71 4.75 -7.98 12.22
N LYS A 72 4.68 -9.31 12.14
CA LYS A 72 4.27 -9.99 10.88
C LYS A 72 2.82 -9.71 10.47
N ARG A 73 1.98 -9.24 11.41
CA ARG A 73 0.58 -8.90 11.17
C ARG A 73 0.19 -7.62 11.89
N ILE A 74 -0.54 -6.76 11.20
CA ILE A 74 -1.16 -5.59 11.81
C ILE A 74 -2.50 -6.00 12.43
N LEU A 75 -2.70 -5.60 13.69
CA LEU A 75 -3.87 -5.93 14.53
C LEU A 75 -4.11 -7.45 14.69
N GLY A 76 -3.11 -8.27 14.33
CA GLY A 76 -3.20 -9.73 14.30
C GLY A 76 -3.93 -10.29 13.08
N ILE A 77 -4.40 -9.44 12.14
CA ILE A 77 -5.26 -9.83 11.02
C ILE A 77 -4.57 -9.51 9.69
N VAL A 78 -4.26 -8.24 9.45
CA VAL A 78 -3.72 -7.75 8.17
C VAL A 78 -2.28 -8.23 7.98
N PRO A 79 -1.86 -8.72 6.81
CA PRO A 79 -0.49 -9.09 6.54
C PRO A 79 0.42 -7.86 6.66
N ASN A 80 1.64 -8.10 7.12
CA ASN A 80 2.67 -7.08 7.21
C ASN A 80 4.01 -7.64 6.75
N PHE A 81 3.97 -8.60 5.81
CA PHE A 81 5.13 -9.41 5.44
C PHE A 81 6.24 -8.60 4.76
N ARG A 82 5.88 -7.45 4.17
CA ARG A 82 6.78 -6.55 3.45
C ARG A 82 7.33 -5.39 4.28
N SER A 83 6.86 -5.20 5.51
CA SER A 83 7.31 -4.07 6.32
C SER A 83 8.59 -4.39 7.05
N VAL A 84 9.59 -3.55 6.87
CA VAL A 84 10.89 -3.67 7.51
C VAL A 84 11.02 -2.57 8.56
N SER A 85 11.36 -2.97 9.79
CA SER A 85 11.60 -2.05 10.90
C SER A 85 12.67 -1.01 10.55
N ALA A 86 12.58 0.15 11.20
CA ALA A 86 13.56 1.21 11.05
C ALA A 86 14.97 0.68 11.36
N ASN A 87 15.97 1.26 10.68
CA ASN A 87 17.38 0.91 10.81
C ASN A 87 17.75 -0.55 10.46
N VAL A 88 16.79 -1.38 10.00
CA VAL A 88 17.07 -2.74 9.54
C VAL A 88 17.41 -2.72 8.05
N LYS A 89 18.53 -3.37 7.70
CA LYS A 89 18.92 -3.66 6.32
C LYS A 89 18.87 -5.17 6.10
N LEU A 90 18.04 -5.61 5.17
CA LEU A 90 17.93 -7.00 4.78
C LEU A 90 18.77 -7.28 3.54
N PRO A 91 19.19 -8.54 3.31
CA PRO A 91 19.79 -8.91 2.04
C PRO A 91 18.78 -8.75 0.89
N PRO A 92 19.26 -8.67 -0.37
CA PRO A 92 18.42 -8.66 -1.55
C PRO A 92 17.50 -9.88 -1.58
N GLN A 93 16.26 -9.72 -2.06
CA GLN A 93 15.36 -10.86 -2.27
C GLN A 93 15.67 -11.57 -3.59
N THR A 94 15.66 -12.88 -3.56
CA THR A 94 15.65 -13.72 -4.76
C THR A 94 14.31 -13.61 -5.48
N VAL A 95 14.30 -13.96 -6.77
CA VAL A 95 13.06 -14.07 -7.59
C VAL A 95 12.00 -14.94 -6.89
N LYS A 96 12.44 -16.05 -6.27
CA LYS A 96 11.56 -16.97 -5.53
C LYS A 96 10.94 -16.29 -4.30
N GLU A 97 11.70 -15.52 -3.55
CA GLU A 97 11.17 -14.81 -2.37
C GLU A 97 10.18 -13.72 -2.76
N LYS A 98 10.41 -13.00 -3.87
CA LYS A 98 9.46 -12.02 -4.42
C LYS A 98 8.15 -12.70 -4.85
N PHE A 99 8.23 -13.83 -5.56
CA PHE A 99 7.06 -14.62 -5.96
C PHE A 99 6.27 -15.17 -4.76
N ILE A 100 6.96 -15.74 -3.78
CA ILE A 100 6.34 -16.26 -2.55
C ILE A 100 5.69 -15.12 -1.79
N GLY A 101 6.36 -13.97 -1.66
CA GLY A 101 5.79 -12.78 -1.02
C GLY A 101 4.48 -12.34 -1.66
N ALA A 102 4.46 -12.17 -2.99
CA ALA A 102 3.26 -11.83 -3.74
C ALA A 102 2.12 -12.84 -3.52
N THR A 103 2.46 -14.14 -3.47
CA THR A 103 1.49 -15.22 -3.25
C THR A 103 0.95 -15.21 -1.81
N GLU A 104 1.83 -15.03 -0.82
CA GLU A 104 1.45 -14.94 0.59
C GLU A 104 0.55 -13.74 0.85
N ASP A 105 0.82 -12.60 0.21
CA ASP A 105 -0.01 -11.40 0.35
C ASP A 105 -1.36 -11.55 -0.38
N SER A 106 -1.36 -12.07 -1.61
CA SER A 106 -2.60 -12.26 -2.40
C SER A 106 -3.58 -13.27 -1.79
N PHE A 107 -3.06 -14.31 -1.16
CA PHE A 107 -3.86 -15.43 -0.63
C PHE A 107 -3.85 -15.51 0.90
N ASP A 108 -3.43 -14.44 1.59
CA ASP A 108 -3.66 -14.32 3.03
C ASP A 108 -5.18 -14.31 3.32
N TYR A 109 -5.59 -14.94 4.42
CA TYR A 109 -7.01 -14.97 4.79
C TYR A 109 -7.62 -13.56 4.94
N SER A 110 -6.81 -12.57 5.32
CA SER A 110 -7.31 -11.20 5.46
C SER A 110 -7.47 -10.47 4.13
N SER A 111 -6.79 -10.89 3.06
CA SER A 111 -6.97 -10.34 1.71
C SER A 111 -8.39 -10.59 1.22
N PHE A 112 -8.95 -11.77 1.50
CA PHE A 112 -10.37 -12.06 1.28
C PHE A 112 -11.31 -11.15 2.09
N ILE A 113 -10.94 -10.82 3.33
CA ILE A 113 -11.73 -9.91 4.18
C ILE A 113 -11.68 -8.48 3.63
N PHE A 114 -10.49 -7.99 3.25
CA PHE A 114 -10.32 -6.67 2.65
C PHE A 114 -11.06 -6.55 1.33
N ALA A 115 -10.91 -7.53 0.43
CA ALA A 115 -11.66 -7.57 -0.82
C ALA A 115 -13.17 -7.49 -0.58
N GLY A 116 -13.68 -8.16 0.45
CA GLY A 116 -15.10 -8.06 0.83
C GLY A 116 -15.52 -6.67 1.32
N LEU A 117 -14.71 -6.03 2.16
CA LEU A 117 -15.00 -4.68 2.63
C LEU A 117 -15.00 -3.67 1.48
N LEU A 118 -13.97 -3.71 0.62
CA LEU A 118 -13.86 -2.80 -0.53
C LEU A 118 -14.96 -3.06 -1.56
N ALA A 119 -15.31 -4.31 -1.82
CA ALA A 119 -16.45 -4.66 -2.67
C ALA A 119 -17.78 -4.15 -2.12
N GLY A 120 -17.97 -4.17 -0.80
CA GLY A 120 -19.14 -3.59 -0.14
C GLY A 120 -19.23 -2.07 -0.33
N VAL A 121 -18.09 -1.37 -0.19
CA VAL A 121 -18.00 0.08 -0.45
C VAL A 121 -18.31 0.37 -1.92
N ALA A 122 -17.62 -0.30 -2.84
CA ALA A 122 -17.81 -0.10 -4.29
C ALA A 122 -19.24 -0.42 -4.75
N GLN A 123 -19.87 -1.44 -4.17
CA GLN A 123 -21.27 -1.73 -4.42
C GLN A 123 -22.19 -0.64 -3.87
N ALA A 124 -21.96 -0.16 -2.64
CA ALA A 124 -22.76 0.90 -2.04
C ALA A 124 -22.69 2.20 -2.85
N GLU A 125 -21.54 2.48 -3.43
CA GLU A 125 -21.30 3.61 -4.35
C GLU A 125 -21.87 3.37 -5.75
N GLY A 126 -22.14 2.12 -6.11
CA GLY A 126 -22.55 1.76 -7.46
C GLY A 126 -21.45 2.04 -8.49
N SER A 127 -20.18 1.83 -8.14
CA SER A 127 -19.02 2.21 -8.97
C SER A 127 -19.04 1.60 -10.38
N TYR A 128 -19.71 0.45 -10.53
CA TYR A 128 -19.92 -0.28 -11.78
C TYR A 128 -21.41 -0.68 -11.91
N PRO A 129 -22.24 0.11 -12.61
CA PRO A 129 -23.67 -0.14 -12.74
C PRO A 129 -24.04 -1.53 -13.31
N GLU A 130 -23.19 -2.08 -14.18
CA GLU A 130 -23.33 -3.41 -14.80
C GLU A 130 -23.22 -4.56 -13.81
N PHE A 131 -22.59 -4.33 -12.65
CA PHE A 131 -22.54 -5.34 -11.59
C PHE A 131 -23.87 -5.46 -10.86
N HIS A 132 -24.73 -4.44 -10.95
CA HIS A 132 -26.01 -4.36 -10.25
C HIS A 132 -25.89 -4.46 -8.72
N GLN A 133 -27.04 -4.47 -8.04
CA GLN A 133 -27.15 -4.49 -6.59
C GLN A 133 -27.57 -5.86 -6.04
N GLY A 134 -27.66 -5.96 -4.71
CA GLY A 134 -28.01 -7.19 -4.00
C GLY A 134 -26.86 -8.20 -3.93
N ALA A 135 -27.14 -9.40 -3.45
CA ALA A 135 -26.12 -10.42 -3.18
C ALA A 135 -25.38 -10.89 -4.44
N ALA A 136 -26.08 -10.99 -5.58
CA ALA A 136 -25.45 -11.33 -6.85
C ALA A 136 -24.52 -10.23 -7.35
N GLY A 137 -24.91 -8.95 -7.15
CA GLY A 137 -24.04 -7.81 -7.44
C GLY A 137 -22.81 -7.79 -6.54
N TYR A 138 -23.01 -7.99 -5.23
CA TYR A 138 -21.91 -8.11 -4.28
C TYR A 138 -20.89 -9.16 -4.69
N ALA A 139 -21.35 -10.34 -5.11
CA ALA A 139 -20.46 -11.40 -5.57
C ALA A 139 -19.62 -10.95 -6.78
N ARG A 140 -20.18 -10.16 -7.70
CA ARG A 140 -19.45 -9.57 -8.84
C ARG A 140 -18.39 -8.57 -8.37
N TYR A 141 -18.76 -7.60 -7.52
CA TYR A 141 -17.80 -6.67 -6.94
C TYR A 141 -16.68 -7.41 -6.20
N TYR A 142 -17.04 -8.41 -5.40
CA TYR A 142 -16.10 -9.19 -4.59
C TYR A 142 -15.03 -9.88 -5.43
N TRP A 143 -15.43 -10.66 -6.44
CA TRP A 143 -14.44 -11.41 -7.20
C TRP A 143 -13.56 -10.50 -8.06
N HIS A 144 -14.11 -9.41 -8.61
CA HIS A 144 -13.30 -8.42 -9.34
C HIS A 144 -12.29 -7.74 -8.41
N THR A 145 -12.74 -7.29 -7.23
CA THR A 145 -11.85 -6.65 -6.25
C THR A 145 -10.72 -7.60 -5.81
N PHE A 146 -11.05 -8.88 -5.59
CA PHE A 146 -10.04 -9.88 -5.27
C PHE A 146 -9.07 -10.12 -6.43
N ALA A 147 -9.58 -10.21 -7.66
CA ALA A 147 -8.75 -10.39 -8.86
C ALA A 147 -7.82 -9.19 -9.10
N ASP A 148 -8.35 -7.97 -8.97
CA ASP A 148 -7.58 -6.72 -9.08
C ASP A 148 -6.43 -6.71 -8.06
N GLN A 149 -6.73 -6.99 -6.79
CA GLN A 149 -5.74 -7.03 -5.71
C GLN A 149 -4.67 -8.10 -5.95
N ALA A 150 -5.07 -9.32 -6.33
CA ALA A 150 -4.11 -10.40 -6.56
C ALA A 150 -3.20 -10.10 -7.75
N ASP A 151 -3.77 -9.62 -8.86
CA ASP A 151 -2.99 -9.23 -10.04
C ASP A 151 -2.01 -8.09 -9.70
N GLU A 152 -2.49 -7.03 -9.05
CA GLU A 152 -1.63 -5.93 -8.58
C GLU A 152 -0.48 -6.41 -7.71
N ASN A 153 -0.75 -7.27 -6.73
CA ASN A 153 0.30 -7.86 -5.89
C ASN A 153 1.33 -8.62 -6.74
N TYR A 154 0.92 -9.42 -7.71
CA TYR A 154 1.89 -10.07 -8.60
C TYR A 154 2.68 -9.07 -9.46
N GLN A 155 2.07 -7.97 -9.89
CA GLN A 155 2.76 -6.94 -10.68
C GLN A 155 3.77 -6.15 -9.84
N VAL A 156 3.33 -5.59 -8.71
CA VAL A 156 4.06 -4.66 -7.85
C VAL A 156 5.06 -5.37 -6.93
N GLU A 157 4.84 -6.65 -6.62
CA GLU A 157 5.67 -7.39 -5.68
C GLU A 157 6.60 -8.42 -6.32
N PHE A 158 6.27 -8.88 -7.52
CA PHE A 158 7.01 -9.94 -8.19
C PHE A 158 7.49 -9.54 -9.58
N PHE A 159 6.58 -9.34 -10.54
CA PHE A 159 6.94 -9.21 -11.94
C PHE A 159 7.82 -7.98 -12.19
N TRP A 160 7.34 -6.78 -11.85
CA TRP A 160 8.11 -5.57 -12.03
C TRP A 160 9.34 -5.51 -11.15
N PRO A 161 9.29 -5.84 -9.84
CA PRO A 161 10.48 -5.87 -8.99
C PRO A 161 11.59 -6.77 -9.50
N VAL A 162 11.25 -7.89 -10.14
CA VAL A 162 12.23 -8.77 -10.81
C VAL A 162 12.78 -8.12 -12.06
N ALA A 163 11.91 -7.51 -12.90
CA ALA A 163 12.33 -6.87 -14.14
C ALA A 163 13.22 -5.63 -13.90
N THR A 164 12.92 -4.83 -12.89
CA THR A 164 13.58 -3.55 -12.58
C THR A 164 14.68 -3.67 -11.52
N HIS A 165 14.85 -4.85 -10.92
CA HIS A 165 15.77 -5.10 -9.81
C HIS A 165 15.48 -4.20 -8.60
N GLU A 166 14.20 -4.02 -8.30
CA GLU A 166 13.69 -3.25 -7.17
C GLU A 166 13.36 -4.15 -5.98
N ASP A 167 13.63 -3.66 -4.77
CA ASP A 167 13.22 -4.28 -3.52
C ASP A 167 11.79 -3.83 -3.23
N PRO A 168 10.80 -4.75 -3.25
CA PRO A 168 9.41 -4.36 -3.10
C PRO A 168 9.02 -4.12 -1.63
N ARG A 169 9.94 -4.31 -0.66
CA ARG A 169 9.65 -4.14 0.76
C ARG A 169 9.54 -2.66 1.17
N TYR A 170 8.60 -2.36 2.06
CA TYR A 170 8.46 -1.04 2.68
C TYR A 170 9.38 -0.92 3.89
N TYR A 171 10.41 -0.07 3.80
CA TYR A 171 11.31 0.22 4.92
C TYR A 171 10.79 1.43 5.70
N THR A 172 10.45 1.21 6.96
CA THR A 172 9.88 2.25 7.83
C THR A 172 10.95 3.27 8.22
N LEU A 173 10.54 4.54 8.37
CA LEU A 173 11.41 5.60 8.88
C LEU A 173 11.55 5.48 10.40
N GLY A 174 10.45 5.18 11.10
CA GLY A 174 10.38 4.90 12.54
C GLY A 174 10.64 6.08 13.47
N HIS A 175 11.14 7.21 12.96
CA HIS A 175 11.51 8.36 13.77
C HIS A 175 11.07 9.69 13.15
N GLY A 176 10.93 10.71 14.00
CA GLY A 176 10.48 12.04 13.63
C GLY A 176 8.98 12.26 13.86
N GLY A 177 8.54 13.52 13.69
CA GLY A 177 7.15 13.89 13.90
C GLY A 177 6.20 13.30 12.85
N PHE A 178 4.90 13.33 13.16
CA PHE A 178 3.81 12.80 12.33
C PHE A 178 3.95 13.19 10.85
N PHE A 179 4.04 14.48 10.54
CA PHE A 179 4.13 14.97 9.16
C PHE A 179 5.35 14.44 8.39
N LYS A 180 6.51 14.34 9.03
CA LYS A 180 7.73 13.86 8.39
C LYS A 180 7.59 12.39 7.99
N ARG A 181 7.02 11.58 8.88
CA ARG A 181 6.81 10.15 8.66
C ARG A 181 5.72 9.91 7.62
N THR A 182 4.59 10.61 7.70
CA THR A 182 3.54 10.56 6.68
C THR A 182 4.06 10.94 5.29
N ALA A 183 4.80 12.05 5.17
CA ALA A 183 5.36 12.48 3.89
C ALA A 183 6.37 11.46 3.35
N TYR A 184 7.24 10.92 4.21
CA TYR A 184 8.16 9.85 3.84
C TYR A 184 7.40 8.62 3.32
N SER A 185 6.42 8.12 4.07
CA SER A 185 5.66 6.93 3.70
C SER A 185 4.95 7.09 2.37
N PHE A 186 4.29 8.23 2.16
CA PHE A 186 3.59 8.51 0.91
C PHE A 186 4.56 8.66 -0.26
N SER A 187 5.75 9.25 -0.03
CA SER A 187 6.78 9.33 -1.08
C SER A 187 7.29 7.97 -1.56
N ARG A 188 7.05 6.88 -0.81
CA ARG A 188 7.46 5.53 -1.22
C ARG A 188 6.70 4.99 -2.43
N ILE A 189 5.56 5.60 -2.78
CA ILE A 189 4.91 5.41 -4.08
C ILE A 189 5.84 5.79 -5.23
N LEU A 190 6.64 6.84 -5.06
CA LEU A 190 7.49 7.40 -6.12
C LEU A 190 8.95 6.97 -6.00
N ILE A 191 9.40 6.64 -4.79
CA ILE A 191 10.80 6.31 -4.50
C ILE A 191 10.86 4.94 -3.86
N THR A 192 11.61 4.01 -4.44
CA THR A 192 11.88 2.69 -3.84
C THR A 192 13.38 2.44 -3.62
N ARG A 193 13.72 1.27 -3.08
CA ARG A 193 15.11 0.78 -3.04
C ARG A 193 15.29 -0.24 -4.15
N THR A 194 16.47 -0.26 -4.75
CA THR A 194 16.92 -1.38 -5.58
C THR A 194 17.28 -2.57 -4.69
N ASP A 195 17.41 -3.76 -5.29
CA ASP A 195 17.93 -4.96 -4.62
C ASP A 195 19.32 -4.72 -3.99
N SER A 196 20.11 -3.79 -4.55
CA SER A 196 21.41 -3.39 -3.99
C SER A 196 21.32 -2.40 -2.82
N GLY A 197 20.13 -1.91 -2.50
CA GLY A 197 19.85 -0.98 -1.40
C GLY A 197 20.02 0.51 -1.75
N ARG A 198 20.27 0.87 -3.01
CA ARG A 198 20.26 2.28 -3.47
C ARG A 198 18.82 2.76 -3.71
N GLU A 199 18.55 4.04 -3.52
CA GLU A 199 17.27 4.64 -3.87
C GLU A 199 17.12 4.79 -5.40
N THR A 200 15.90 4.63 -5.89
CA THR A 200 15.51 4.77 -7.29
C THR A 200 14.05 5.24 -7.37
N VAL A 201 13.63 5.70 -8.55
CA VAL A 201 12.19 5.87 -8.86
C VAL A 201 11.52 4.52 -8.70
N ASN A 202 10.35 4.45 -8.06
CA ASN A 202 9.59 3.23 -7.86
C ASN A 202 8.82 2.84 -9.12
N ILE A 203 9.52 2.21 -10.07
CA ILE A 203 8.92 1.76 -11.33
C ILE A 203 7.94 0.61 -11.06
N SER A 204 8.26 -0.27 -10.10
CA SER A 204 7.41 -1.40 -9.73
C SER A 204 6.02 -0.98 -9.27
N GLU A 205 5.91 0.06 -8.45
CA GLU A 205 4.61 0.57 -8.03
C GLU A 205 3.87 1.21 -9.21
N ILE A 206 4.51 2.18 -9.86
CA ILE A 206 3.86 3.03 -10.86
C ILE A 206 3.45 2.19 -12.08
N ALA A 207 4.38 1.43 -12.65
CA ALA A 207 4.12 0.60 -13.82
C ALA A 207 3.39 -0.68 -13.45
N GLY A 208 3.60 -1.23 -12.25
CA GLY A 208 2.91 -2.42 -11.76
C GLY A 208 1.43 -2.19 -11.58
N ALA A 209 1.05 -1.20 -10.77
CA ALA A 209 -0.35 -0.83 -10.56
C ALA A 209 -1.02 -0.43 -11.88
N GLY A 210 -0.31 0.28 -12.77
CA GLY A 210 -0.83 0.64 -14.09
C GLY A 210 -1.05 -0.57 -15.00
N SER A 211 -0.12 -1.53 -14.99
CA SER A 211 -0.26 -2.78 -15.75
C SER A 211 -1.40 -3.65 -15.23
N ALA A 212 -1.57 -3.73 -13.91
CA ALA A 212 -2.67 -4.45 -13.27
C ALA A 212 -4.01 -3.82 -13.65
N ALA A 213 -4.15 -2.49 -13.51
CA ALA A 213 -5.33 -1.77 -13.93
C ALA A 213 -5.67 -1.99 -15.42
N GLY A 214 -4.66 -2.11 -16.28
CA GLY A 214 -4.86 -2.45 -17.70
C GLY A 214 -5.31 -3.90 -17.91
N ILE A 215 -4.76 -4.86 -17.18
CA ILE A 215 -5.17 -6.27 -17.22
C ILE A 215 -6.61 -6.43 -16.72
N SER A 216 -7.03 -5.62 -15.75
CA SER A 216 -8.42 -5.60 -15.27
C SER A 216 -9.45 -5.35 -16.38
N ASP A 217 -9.10 -4.63 -17.46
CA ASP A 217 -9.99 -4.48 -18.63
C ASP A 217 -10.37 -5.82 -19.26
N LEU A 218 -9.58 -6.89 -19.12
CA LEU A 218 -9.89 -8.17 -19.73
C LEU A 218 -11.13 -8.82 -19.11
N TYR A 219 -11.40 -8.56 -17.83
CA TYR A 219 -12.46 -9.22 -17.08
C TYR A 219 -13.56 -8.29 -16.57
N TYR A 220 -13.40 -6.97 -16.65
CA TYR A 220 -14.47 -6.00 -16.38
C TYR A 220 -15.51 -5.90 -17.52
N PRO A 221 -16.74 -5.38 -17.29
CA PRO A 221 -17.76 -5.19 -18.33
C PRO A 221 -17.27 -4.30 -19.47
N SER A 222 -17.73 -4.53 -20.70
CA SER A 222 -17.24 -3.78 -21.88
C SER A 222 -17.44 -2.27 -21.79
N GLY A 223 -18.51 -1.79 -21.14
CA GLY A 223 -18.75 -0.37 -20.88
C GLY A 223 -17.71 0.29 -19.97
N GLU A 224 -16.97 -0.52 -19.21
CA GLU A 224 -16.00 -0.09 -18.21
C GLU A 224 -14.55 -0.20 -18.71
N ARG A 225 -14.34 -0.68 -19.94
CA ARG A 225 -13.01 -0.88 -20.56
C ARG A 225 -12.54 0.35 -21.32
N SER A 226 -12.40 1.47 -20.62
CA SER A 226 -11.94 2.74 -21.20
C SER A 226 -10.65 3.20 -20.54
N TRP A 227 -9.84 3.97 -21.29
CA TRP A 227 -8.62 4.60 -20.75
C TRP A 227 -8.88 5.39 -19.48
N THR A 228 -10.03 6.09 -19.40
CA THR A 228 -10.45 6.80 -18.20
C THR A 228 -10.62 5.84 -17.04
N LYS A 229 -11.44 4.79 -17.18
CA LYS A 229 -11.71 3.83 -16.11
C LYS A 229 -10.45 3.08 -15.66
N THR A 230 -9.57 2.74 -16.60
CA THR A 230 -8.26 2.17 -16.30
C THR A 230 -7.38 3.14 -15.50
N GLY A 231 -7.32 4.41 -15.90
CA GLY A 231 -6.62 5.44 -15.13
C GLY A 231 -7.21 5.65 -13.73
N GLN A 232 -8.54 5.59 -13.58
CA GLN A 232 -9.20 5.73 -12.28
C GLN A 232 -8.87 4.55 -11.35
N ARG A 233 -8.86 3.31 -11.85
CA ARG A 233 -8.41 2.15 -11.09
C ARG A 233 -6.94 2.27 -10.69
N TRP A 234 -6.08 2.66 -11.62
CA TRP A 234 -4.66 2.84 -11.37
C TRP A 234 -4.39 3.87 -10.24
N VAL A 235 -5.03 5.04 -10.30
CA VAL A 235 -4.90 6.06 -9.25
C VAL A 235 -5.46 5.57 -7.92
N THR A 236 -6.56 4.81 -7.95
CA THR A 236 -7.15 4.21 -6.74
C THR A 236 -6.20 3.24 -6.08
N SER A 237 -5.62 2.31 -6.83
CA SER A 237 -4.58 1.38 -6.40
C SER A 237 -3.42 2.07 -5.71
N VAL A 238 -2.76 2.98 -6.43
CA VAL A 238 -1.59 3.71 -5.92
C VAL A 238 -1.92 4.51 -4.66
N SER A 239 -3.12 5.07 -4.57
CA SER A 239 -3.57 5.81 -3.38
C SER A 239 -3.78 4.89 -2.17
N LEU A 240 -4.34 3.70 -2.39
CA LEU A 240 -4.52 2.67 -1.36
C LEU A 240 -3.16 2.15 -0.86
N ASP A 241 -2.18 1.99 -1.74
CA ASP A 241 -0.81 1.62 -1.36
C ASP A 241 -0.15 2.68 -0.50
N GLY A 242 -0.26 3.96 -0.89
CA GLY A 242 0.22 5.08 -0.07
C GLY A 242 -0.39 5.12 1.32
N ALA A 243 -1.71 4.93 1.41
CA ALA A 243 -2.42 4.83 2.69
C ALA A 243 -1.90 3.64 3.52
N THR A 244 -1.64 2.52 2.87
CA THR A 244 -1.09 1.31 3.50
C THR A 244 0.34 1.53 3.99
N PHE A 245 1.20 2.22 3.24
CA PHE A 245 2.56 2.59 3.70
C PHE A 245 2.53 3.50 4.92
N ILE A 246 1.65 4.51 4.93
CA ILE A 246 1.44 5.38 6.10
C ILE A 246 1.01 4.54 7.29
N PHE A 247 0.07 3.62 7.10
CA PHE A 247 -0.38 2.78 8.21
C PHE A 247 0.72 1.84 8.72
N LYS A 248 1.50 1.22 7.82
CA LYS A 248 2.68 0.40 8.14
C LYS A 248 3.72 1.20 8.92
N GLU A 249 3.91 2.48 8.58
CA GLU A 249 4.83 3.38 9.28
C GLU A 249 4.46 3.60 10.73
N PHE A 250 3.19 3.88 11.02
CA PHE A 250 2.71 4.16 12.36
C PHE A 250 2.29 2.92 13.16
N TRP A 251 2.24 1.75 12.50
CA TRP A 251 1.80 0.52 13.14
C TRP A 251 2.57 0.17 14.42
N PRO A 252 3.92 0.28 14.50
CA PRO A 252 4.62 -0.04 15.73
C PRO A 252 4.19 0.83 16.93
N ASP A 253 3.93 2.11 16.70
CA ASP A 253 3.45 3.04 17.74
C ASP A 253 2.04 2.68 18.19
N ILE A 254 1.16 2.43 17.23
CA ILE A 254 -0.22 1.99 17.46
C ILE A 254 -0.22 0.69 18.26
N ASN A 255 0.61 -0.27 17.86
CA ASN A 255 0.74 -1.57 18.51
C ASN A 255 1.27 -1.43 19.95
N GLY A 256 2.31 -0.62 20.15
CA GLY A 256 2.86 -0.34 21.47
C GLY A 256 1.83 0.30 22.41
N ALA A 257 1.11 1.32 21.93
CA ALA A 257 0.09 2.03 22.69
C ALA A 257 -1.11 1.15 23.06
N ILE A 258 -1.56 0.27 22.16
CA ILE A 258 -2.76 -0.55 22.38
C ILE A 258 -2.44 -1.82 23.18
N PHE A 259 -1.37 -2.53 22.80
CA PHE A 259 -1.11 -3.87 23.31
C PHE A 259 -0.12 -3.90 24.47
N HIS A 260 0.40 -2.75 24.91
CA HIS A 260 1.33 -2.61 26.03
C HIS A 260 2.44 -3.68 25.99
N GLN A 261 2.99 -3.93 24.80
CA GLN A 261 4.14 -4.81 24.70
C GLN A 261 5.30 -4.11 25.39
N LYS A 262 5.68 -4.61 26.58
CA LYS A 262 6.96 -4.25 27.19
C LYS A 262 8.05 -4.68 26.21
N ASN A 263 8.82 -3.70 25.74
CA ASN A 263 10.07 -3.90 25.03
C ASN A 263 11.01 -4.81 25.83
#